data_AF-A0A9D8YTN7-F1
#
_entry.id   AF-A0A9D8YTN7-F1
#
_cell.length_a   1.000
_cell.length_b   1.000
_cell.length_c   1.000
_cell.angle_alpha   90.00
_cell.angle_beta   90.00
_cell.angle_gamma   90.00
#
_symmetry.space_group_name_H-M   'P 1'
#
loop_
_entity.id
_entity.type
_entity.pdbx_description
1 polymer ?
#
loop_
_entity_poly.entity_id
_entity_poly.type
_entity_poly.pdbx_seq_one_letter_code
_entity_poly.pdbx_strand_id
1 'polypeptide(L)'
;MIFAELSYPEHYSEVHGDIVNLLSSNFEKIEHGLQGDSWIWVHCDDEKVAIDSFTAMKHQVKCEIKNCELVDRVIQVLPIKYTLKRFTIPEFEPHE
;
A
#
# COMPACT_ATOMS: atom_id res chain seq x y z
N MET A 1 8.39 -5.87 4.46
CA MET A 1 9.02 -4.62 4.96
C MET A 1 8.09 -3.47 4.68
N ILE A 2 7.93 -2.55 5.63
CA ILE A 2 7.01 -1.42 5.57
C ILE A 2 7.79 -0.18 5.11
N PHE A 3 7.38 0.42 3.99
CA PHE A 3 8.05 1.57 3.38
C PHE A 3 7.31 2.88 3.63
N ALA A 4 5.99 2.83 3.79
CA ALA A 4 5.19 4.00 4.09
C ALA A 4 3.86 3.63 4.75
N GLU A 5 3.21 4.63 5.35
CA GLU A 5 1.85 4.53 5.88
C GLU A 5 1.02 5.71 5.41
N LEU A 6 -0.22 5.45 4.99
CA LEU A 6 -1.16 6.48 4.59
C LEU A 6 -1.80 7.13 5.81
N SER A 7 -2.06 8.43 5.70
CA SER A 7 -2.81 9.21 6.69
C SER A 7 -4.09 9.76 6.08
N TYR A 8 -5.20 9.45 6.73
CA TYR A 8 -6.55 9.90 6.41
C TYR A 8 -7.43 9.75 7.65
N PRO A 9 -8.47 10.59 7.87
CA PRO A 9 -9.30 10.51 9.07
C PRO A 9 -10.27 9.31 9.10
N GLU A 10 -10.71 8.82 7.95
CA GLU A 10 -11.76 7.81 7.80
C GLU A 10 -11.31 6.38 8.19
N HIS A 11 -12.26 5.45 8.31
CA HIS A 11 -11.94 4.04 8.50
C HIS A 11 -11.34 3.44 7.22
N TYR A 12 -10.39 2.51 7.32
CA TYR A 12 -9.70 1.96 6.13
C TYR A 12 -10.67 1.37 5.10
N SER A 13 -11.79 0.79 5.54
CA SER A 13 -12.80 0.19 4.67
C SER A 13 -13.52 1.22 3.80
N GLU A 14 -13.66 2.46 4.28
CA GLU A 14 -14.29 3.56 3.55
C GLU A 14 -13.34 4.09 2.46
N VAL A 15 -12.03 3.99 2.69
CA VAL A 15 -10.99 4.52 1.78
C VAL A 15 -10.50 3.48 0.77
N HIS A 16 -10.71 2.19 1.05
CA HIS A 16 -10.24 1.08 0.20
C HIS A 16 -10.58 1.27 -1.28
N GLY A 17 -11.85 1.53 -1.59
CA GLY A 17 -12.30 1.67 -2.98
C GLY A 17 -11.62 2.83 -3.71
N ASP A 18 -11.36 3.94 -3.03
CA ASP A 18 -10.71 5.11 -3.62
C ASP A 18 -9.21 4.87 -3.87
N ILE A 19 -8.54 4.13 -2.97
CA ILE A 19 -7.15 3.71 -3.17
C ILE A 19 -7.07 2.77 -4.37
N VAL A 20 -7.96 1.77 -4.45
CA VAL A 20 -8.02 0.86 -5.60
C VAL A 20 -8.24 1.66 -6.89
N ASN A 21 -9.20 2.57 -6.94
CA ASN A 21 -9.46 3.39 -8.13
C ASN A 21 -8.24 4.23 -8.56
N LEU A 22 -7.54 4.83 -7.60
CA LEU A 22 -6.32 5.59 -7.85
C LEU A 22 -5.22 4.69 -8.43
N LEU A 23 -4.99 3.53 -7.84
CA LEU A 23 -3.96 2.61 -8.28
C LEU A 23 -4.33 1.99 -9.64
N SER A 24 -5.57 1.57 -9.86
CA SER A 24 -6.04 0.99 -11.14
C SER A 24 -5.93 1.96 -12.31
N SER A 25 -5.88 3.26 -12.05
CA SER A 25 -5.63 4.28 -13.08
C SER A 25 -4.15 4.39 -13.48
N ASN A 26 -3.23 3.79 -12.71
CA ASN A 26 -1.78 3.92 -12.87
C ASN A 26 -1.05 2.57 -13.03
N PHE A 27 -1.71 1.45 -12.70
CA PHE A 27 -1.13 0.11 -12.74
C PHE A 27 -2.11 -0.86 -13.40
N GLU A 28 -1.58 -1.78 -14.21
CA GLU A 28 -2.38 -2.69 -15.02
C GLU A 28 -2.93 -3.88 -14.24
N LYS A 29 -2.16 -4.40 -13.29
CA LYS A 29 -2.50 -5.62 -12.55
C LYS A 29 -2.62 -5.33 -11.05
N ILE A 30 -3.86 -5.32 -10.58
CA ILE A 30 -4.22 -5.12 -9.17
C ILE A 30 -5.16 -6.22 -8.72
N GLU A 31 -4.90 -6.75 -7.53
CA GLU A 31 -5.78 -7.64 -6.80
C GLU A 31 -6.14 -6.97 -5.48
N HIS A 32 -7.38 -7.08 -5.00
CA HIS A 32 -7.78 -6.41 -3.77
C HIS A 32 -8.99 -7.07 -3.11
N GLY A 33 -9.18 -6.78 -1.83
CA GLY A 33 -10.35 -7.22 -1.08
C GLY A 33 -10.51 -6.54 0.28
N LEU A 34 -11.72 -6.69 0.81
CA LEU A 34 -12.10 -6.29 2.17
C LEU A 34 -12.69 -7.50 2.88
N GLN A 35 -11.93 -8.13 3.77
CA GLN A 35 -12.36 -9.30 4.54
C GLN A 35 -11.79 -9.20 5.96
N GLY A 36 -12.54 -8.57 6.86
CA GLY A 36 -12.01 -8.11 8.14
C GLY A 36 -11.14 -6.89 7.92
N ASP A 37 -10.02 -7.06 7.23
CA ASP A 37 -9.07 -6.03 6.86
C ASP A 37 -9.09 -5.67 5.38
N SER A 38 -8.45 -4.55 5.06
CA SER A 38 -8.20 -4.16 3.68
C SER A 38 -6.85 -4.69 3.20
N TRP A 39 -6.85 -5.24 2.00
CA TRP A 39 -5.63 -5.61 1.28
C TRP A 39 -5.74 -5.26 -0.20
N ILE A 40 -4.64 -4.75 -0.74
CA ILE A 40 -4.49 -4.41 -2.15
C ILE A 40 -3.08 -4.84 -2.56
N TRP A 41 -2.98 -5.63 -3.63
CA TRP A 41 -1.72 -6.06 -4.21
C TRP A 41 -1.57 -5.45 -5.59
N VAL A 42 -0.47 -4.72 -5.78
CA VAL A 42 -0.06 -4.20 -7.08
C VAL A 42 1.05 -5.08 -7.61
N HIS A 43 0.90 -5.52 -8.86
CA HIS A 43 1.86 -6.38 -9.54
C HIS A 43 2.47 -5.66 -10.74
N CYS A 44 3.77 -5.78 -10.91
CA CYS A 44 4.49 -5.37 -12.12
C CYS A 44 5.66 -6.33 -12.32
N ASP A 45 5.72 -6.99 -13.48
CA ASP A 45 6.70 -8.05 -13.75
C ASP A 45 6.73 -9.10 -12.62
N ASP A 46 7.90 -9.32 -12.01
CA ASP A 46 8.11 -10.25 -10.89
C ASP A 46 7.97 -9.57 -9.50
N GLU A 47 7.59 -8.29 -9.45
CA GLU A 47 7.44 -7.52 -8.22
C GLU A 47 5.98 -7.48 -7.72
N LYS A 48 5.83 -7.50 -6.40
CA LYS A 48 4.55 -7.34 -5.69
C LYS A 48 4.71 -6.30 -4.59
N VAL A 49 3.84 -5.29 -4.60
CA VAL A 49 3.69 -4.33 -3.50
C VAL A 49 2.33 -4.56 -2.85
N ALA A 50 2.34 -4.80 -1.54
CA ALA A 50 1.13 -4.93 -0.74
C ALA A 50 0.80 -3.57 -0.09
N ILE A 51 -0.49 -3.24 -0.06
CA ILE A 51 -1.04 -2.07 0.59
C ILE A 51 -2.19 -2.58 1.46
N ASP A 52 -1.95 -2.72 2.76
CA ASP A 52 -2.88 -3.41 3.67
C ASP A 52 -2.99 -2.74 5.04
N SER A 53 -4.04 -3.08 5.78
CA SER A 53 -4.28 -2.65 7.16
C SER A 53 -3.98 -3.74 8.21
N PHE A 54 -3.25 -4.80 7.86
CA PHE A 54 -3.14 -5.98 8.73
C PHE A 54 -2.43 -5.69 10.05
N THR A 55 -1.44 -4.80 10.02
CA THR A 55 -0.59 -4.47 11.16
C THR A 55 -0.86 -3.08 11.72
N ALA A 56 -1.83 -2.35 11.17
CA ALA A 56 -2.18 -1.00 11.60
C ALA A 56 -3.60 -0.59 11.17
N MET A 57 -4.20 0.36 11.88
CA MET A 57 -5.54 0.89 11.55
C MET A 57 -5.60 1.70 10.24
N LYS A 58 -4.46 1.85 9.54
CA LYS A 58 -4.31 2.58 8.28
C LYS A 58 -3.51 1.74 7.29
N HIS A 59 -3.71 2.01 6.00
CA HIS A 59 -3.00 1.29 4.95
C HIS A 59 -1.49 1.55 5.02
N GLN A 60 -0.73 0.47 5.02
CA GLN A 60 0.72 0.46 4.99
C GLN A 60 1.20 -0.09 3.65
N VAL A 61 2.21 0.55 3.06
CA VAL A 61 2.85 0.12 1.81
C VAL A 61 4.01 -0.79 2.15
N LYS A 62 3.96 -2.02 1.64
CA LYS A 62 4.86 -3.11 2.00
C LYS A 62 5.44 -3.80 0.77
N CYS A 63 6.69 -4.22 0.87
CA CYS A 63 7.31 -5.12 -0.09
C CYS A 63 8.28 -6.08 0.62
N GLU A 64 8.39 -7.30 0.11
CA GLU A 64 9.32 -8.32 0.61
C GLU A 64 10.73 -8.16 0.02
N ILE A 65 10.82 -7.56 -1.16
CA ILE A 65 12.07 -7.42 -1.93
C ILE A 65 12.79 -6.12 -1.54
N LYS A 66 14.10 -6.21 -1.29
CA LYS A 66 14.96 -5.03 -1.11
C LYS A 66 15.19 -4.38 -2.48
N ASN A 67 15.11 -3.05 -2.56
CA ASN A 67 15.23 -2.25 -3.80
C ASN A 67 14.14 -2.54 -4.84
N CYS A 68 12.89 -2.74 -4.39
CA CYS A 68 11.75 -2.91 -5.29
C CYS A 68 11.40 -1.57 -5.97
N GLU A 69 11.52 -1.47 -7.29
CA GLU A 69 11.21 -0.24 -8.02
C GLU A 69 9.70 0.06 -8.02
N LEU A 70 8.88 -0.99 -8.03
CA LEU A 70 7.43 -0.85 -7.91
C LEU A 70 7.01 -0.17 -6.61
N VAL A 71 7.74 -0.36 -5.50
CA VAL A 71 7.39 0.31 -4.23
C VAL A 71 7.58 1.81 -4.33
N ASP A 72 8.62 2.28 -5.03
CA ASP A 72 8.85 3.71 -5.25
C ASP A 72 7.78 4.29 -6.18
N ARG A 73 7.38 3.56 -7.22
CA ARG A 73 6.28 3.97 -8.12
C ARG A 73 4.95 4.09 -7.36
N VAL A 74 4.62 3.12 -6.51
CA VAL A 74 3.42 3.18 -5.66
C VAL A 74 3.48 4.37 -4.71
N ILE A 75 4.63 4.60 -4.06
CA ILE A 75 4.85 5.74 -3.15
C ILE A 75 4.80 7.09 -3.88
N GLN A 76 5.06 7.15 -5.19
CA GLN A 76 4.88 8.36 -6.00
C GLN A 76 3.43 8.62 -6.41
N VAL A 77 2.61 7.56 -6.55
CA VAL A 77 1.20 7.68 -6.97
C VAL A 77 0.28 8.05 -5.79
N LEU A 78 0.47 7.44 -4.61
CA LEU A 78 -0.40 7.65 -3.46
C LEU A 78 -0.52 9.12 -3.00
N PRO A 79 0.55 9.95 -3.03
CA PRO A 79 0.49 11.36 -2.67
C PRO A 79 -0.42 12.25 -3.54
N ILE A 80 -0.91 11.75 -4.68
CA ILE A 80 -1.87 12.47 -5.53
C ILE A 80 -3.17 12.76 -4.76
N LYS A 81 -3.57 11.86 -3.85
CA LYS A 81 -4.80 12.00 -3.05
C LYS A 81 -4.61 11.91 -1.55
N TYR A 82 -3.54 11.27 -1.07
CA TYR A 82 -3.37 10.96 0.34
C TYR A 82 -2.11 11.55 0.92
N THR A 83 -2.13 11.89 2.21
CA THR A 83 -0.90 12.20 2.93
C THR A 83 -0.18 10.89 3.22
N LEU A 84 1.12 10.84 2.92
CA LEU A 84 1.93 9.63 3.08
C LEU A 84 3.09 9.90 4.02
N LYS A 85 3.23 9.08 5.06
CA LYS A 85 4.40 9.05 5.93
C LYS A 85 5.37 8.01 5.40
N ARG A 86 6.43 8.43 4.70
CA ARG A 86 7.49 7.54 4.22
C ARG A 86 8.49 7.25 5.33
N PHE A 87 8.87 5.99 5.48
CA PHE A 87 9.92 5.57 6.41
C PHE A 87 11.29 5.69 5.74
N THR A 88 12.24 6.34 6.39
CA THR A 88 13.60 6.55 5.87
C THR A 88 14.38 5.23 5.78
N ILE A 89 14.10 4.34 6.74
CA ILE A 89 14.56 2.95 6.76
C ILE A 89 13.29 2.11 6.82
N PRO A 90 13.07 1.15 5.89
CA PRO A 90 11.89 0.30 5.95
C PRO A 90 11.81 -0.44 7.28
N GLU A 91 10.65 -0.41 7.91
CA GLU A 91 10.42 -1.14 9.16
C GLU A 91 10.14 -2.62 8.85
N PHE A 92 10.53 -3.52 9.75
CA PHE A 92 10.12 -4.91 9.66
C PHE A 92 8.69 -5.02 10.13
N GLU A 93 7.90 -5.85 9.45
CA GLU A 93 6.58 -6.19 9.97
C GLU A 93 6.78 -6.95 11.29
N PRO A 94 6.03 -6.62 12.35
CA PRO A 94 6.05 -7.39 13.58
C PRO A 94 5.58 -8.81 13.21
N HIS A 95 6.53 -9.73 13.14
CA HIS A 95 6.26 -11.14 12.85
C HIS A 95 5.25 -11.69 13.88
N GLU A 96 4.24 -12.41 13.41
CA GLU A 96 3.61 -13.47 14.22
C GLU A 96 4.63 -14.57 14.55
#